data_AF-A0A523TBK9-F1
#
_entry.id   AF-A0A523TBK9-F1
#
_cell.length_a   1.000
_cell.length_b   1.000
_cell.length_c   1.000
_cell.angle_alpha   90.00
_cell.angle_beta   90.00
_cell.angle_gamma   90.00
#
_symmetry.space_group_name_H-M   'P 1'
#
loop_
_entity.id
_entity.type
_entity.pdbx_description
1 polymer ?
#
loop_
_entity_poly.entity_id
_entity_poly.type
_entity_poly.pdbx_seq_one_letter_code
_entity_poly.pdbx_strand_id
1 'polypeptide(L)'
;MTEETKPQTEEPQTEETQTEEQQTEEPEKEPNQIEEVTKLSIDKPSDFKFHAAYLAYSKTWDKIASPNTRTELNDMLLSLSKEEMDYSSFYRALDDYRRRGSKHYEFSRERIETQRKRDWRKKQTRSQRNQRHKGKH
;
A
#
# COMPACT_ATOMS: atom_id res chain seq x y z
N MET A 1 -12.51 -59.76 -75.75
CA MET A 1 -12.96 -58.61 -74.94
C MET A 1 -11.72 -58.18 -74.14
N THR A 2 -11.00 -57.20 -74.70
CA THR A 2 -10.82 -55.81 -74.16
C THR A 2 -9.85 -55.80 -72.97
N GLU A 3 -8.59 -55.42 -73.20
CA GLU A 3 -7.99 -54.08 -72.95
C GLU A 3 -7.91 -53.79 -71.43
N GLU A 4 -6.72 -53.91 -70.82
CA GLU A 4 -5.77 -52.80 -70.57
C GLU A 4 -6.40 -51.55 -69.93
N THR A 5 -5.76 -51.07 -68.85
CA THR A 5 -5.43 -49.66 -68.57
C THR A 5 -5.61 -49.31 -67.08
N LYS A 6 -4.47 -49.21 -66.39
CA LYS A 6 -4.25 -48.31 -65.24
C LYS A 6 -4.13 -46.90 -65.84
N PRO A 7 -4.53 -45.80 -65.17
CA PRO A 7 -3.48 -45.06 -64.42
C PRO A 7 -4.02 -44.21 -63.23
N GLN A 8 -3.11 -43.84 -62.30
CA GLN A 8 -2.72 -42.45 -61.92
C GLN A 8 -3.78 -41.69 -61.11
N THR A 9 -3.53 -41.35 -59.84
CA THR A 9 -2.61 -40.31 -59.33
C THR A 9 -3.02 -38.92 -59.79
N GLU A 10 -3.62 -38.14 -58.87
CA GLU A 10 -3.43 -36.69 -58.77
C GLU A 10 -3.57 -36.28 -57.29
N GLU A 11 -2.45 -35.94 -56.66
CA GLU A 11 -2.41 -34.74 -55.81
C GLU A 11 -1.98 -33.58 -56.72
N PRO A 12 -2.54 -32.38 -56.50
CA PRO A 12 -1.69 -31.20 -56.26
C PRO A 12 -2.23 -30.40 -55.06
N GLN A 13 -1.42 -30.08 -54.04
CA GLN A 13 -0.49 -28.94 -53.94
C GLN A 13 -1.14 -27.54 -53.97
N THR A 14 -0.97 -26.85 -52.83
CA THR A 14 -0.62 -25.42 -52.60
C THR A 14 -1.45 -24.28 -53.19
N GLU A 15 -1.87 -23.36 -52.32
CA GLU A 15 -1.70 -21.88 -52.36
C GLU A 15 -2.33 -21.32 -51.06
N GLU A 16 -1.59 -20.79 -50.09
CA GLU A 16 -1.04 -19.43 -49.98
C GLU A 16 -2.05 -18.27 -50.09
N THR A 17 -2.34 -17.69 -48.91
CA THR A 17 -2.36 -16.25 -48.57
C THR A 17 -3.54 -15.33 -48.97
N GLN A 18 -3.92 -14.53 -47.96
CA GLN A 18 -4.40 -13.13 -47.96
C GLN A 18 -5.85 -12.87 -47.51
N THR A 19 -5.92 -12.36 -46.27
CA THR A 19 -6.49 -11.06 -45.86
C THR A 19 -7.75 -10.54 -46.54
N GLU A 20 -8.82 -10.42 -45.74
CA GLU A 20 -9.86 -9.39 -45.84
C GLU A 20 -10.32 -9.11 -44.39
N GLU A 21 -9.75 -8.11 -43.71
CA GLU A 21 -10.20 -6.72 -43.64
C GLU A 21 -11.67 -6.50 -43.25
N GLN A 22 -11.81 -5.73 -42.15
CA GLN A 22 -12.93 -4.86 -41.76
C GLN A 22 -14.17 -5.51 -41.13
N GLN A 23 -14.23 -5.41 -39.80
CA GLN A 23 -15.22 -4.51 -39.20
C GLN A 23 -14.81 -4.08 -37.79
N THR A 24 -14.57 -2.78 -37.69
CA THR A 24 -14.63 -1.97 -36.48
C THR A 24 -15.99 -2.18 -35.82
N GLU A 25 -16.01 -2.81 -34.65
CA GLU A 25 -17.07 -2.58 -33.67
C GLU A 25 -16.40 -2.01 -32.41
N GLU A 26 -16.51 -0.70 -32.28
CA GLU A 26 -16.53 -0.06 -30.97
C GLU A 26 -17.60 -0.75 -30.11
N PRO A 27 -17.29 -1.21 -28.90
CA PRO A 27 -18.28 -1.13 -27.85
C PRO A 27 -18.17 0.29 -27.27
N GLU A 28 -19.03 1.19 -27.76
CA GLU A 28 -19.44 2.35 -26.98
C GLU A 28 -19.82 1.89 -25.56
N LYS A 29 -19.00 2.24 -24.58
CA LYS A 29 -19.37 2.20 -23.15
C LYS A 29 -18.91 3.49 -22.49
N GLU A 30 -19.63 4.56 -22.80
CA GLU A 30 -19.80 5.71 -21.90
C GLU A 30 -20.54 5.25 -20.60
N PRO A 31 -20.42 5.96 -19.46
CA PRO A 31 -19.20 6.30 -18.75
C PRO A 31 -19.40 6.13 -17.22
N ASN A 32 -18.82 5.12 -16.57
CA ASN A 32 -18.50 5.10 -15.11
C ASN A 32 -17.92 3.75 -14.66
N GLN A 33 -16.96 3.21 -15.41
CA GLN A 33 -16.13 2.16 -14.83
C GLN A 33 -15.05 2.88 -14.05
N ILE A 34 -15.27 3.03 -12.75
CA ILE A 34 -14.16 3.22 -11.82
C ILE A 34 -13.26 2.01 -12.07
N GLU A 35 -12.17 2.19 -12.82
CA GLU A 35 -11.19 1.15 -13.03
C GLU A 35 -10.83 0.60 -11.65
N GLU A 36 -11.27 -0.62 -11.35
CA GLU A 36 -11.06 -1.23 -10.05
C GLU A 36 -9.58 -1.55 -9.95
N VAL A 37 -8.81 -0.59 -9.45
CA VAL A 37 -7.37 -0.74 -9.25
C VAL A 37 -7.18 -1.98 -8.37
N THR A 38 -6.46 -2.97 -8.90
CA THR A 38 -6.20 -4.24 -8.22
C THR A 38 -5.02 -4.09 -7.26
N LYS A 39 -5.10 -4.83 -6.15
CA LYS A 39 -4.07 -4.85 -5.11
C LYS A 39 -2.85 -5.63 -5.59
N LEU A 40 -1.66 -5.06 -5.46
CA LEU A 40 -0.42 -5.75 -5.79
C LEU A 40 -0.11 -6.82 -4.73
N SER A 41 0.31 -7.99 -5.20
CA SER A 41 0.64 -9.16 -4.36
C SER A 41 2.12 -9.55 -4.54
N ILE A 42 3.02 -8.58 -4.43
CA ILE A 42 4.47 -8.73 -4.69
C ILE A 42 5.22 -8.93 -3.37
N ASP A 43 4.70 -9.71 -2.42
CA ASP A 43 5.35 -9.92 -1.13
C ASP A 43 6.64 -10.76 -1.28
N LYS A 44 7.67 -10.40 -0.52
CA LYS A 44 8.96 -11.09 -0.46
C LYS A 44 9.24 -11.48 1.00
N PRO A 45 8.71 -12.61 1.51
CA PRO A 45 8.85 -12.99 2.92
C PRO A 45 10.30 -13.26 3.35
N SER A 46 11.19 -13.52 2.39
CA SER A 46 12.63 -13.69 2.63
C SER A 46 13.35 -12.38 3.01
N ASP A 47 12.83 -11.23 2.58
CA ASP A 47 13.34 -9.91 2.98
C ASP A 47 12.38 -9.31 4.00
N PHE A 48 12.80 -9.33 5.27
CA PHE A 48 12.00 -8.79 6.37
C PHE A 48 11.59 -7.33 6.15
N LYS A 49 12.46 -6.49 5.58
CA LYS A 49 12.16 -5.06 5.38
C LYS A 49 11.06 -4.90 4.34
N PHE A 50 11.18 -5.62 3.24
CA PHE A 50 10.18 -5.61 2.18
C PHE A 50 8.86 -6.19 2.67
N HIS A 51 8.87 -7.31 3.38
CA HIS A 51 7.67 -7.90 3.96
C HIS A 51 6.95 -6.93 4.92
N ALA A 52 7.71 -6.26 5.81
CA ALA A 52 7.14 -5.25 6.70
C ALA A 52 6.54 -4.06 5.93
N ALA A 53 7.17 -3.65 4.82
CA ALA A 53 6.64 -2.62 3.94
C ALA A 53 5.35 -3.08 3.24
N TYR A 54 5.31 -4.33 2.76
CA TYR A 54 4.14 -4.95 2.15
C TYR A 54 2.95 -5.02 3.12
N LEU A 55 3.17 -5.45 4.36
CA LEU A 55 2.13 -5.47 5.40
C LEU A 55 1.57 -4.07 5.66
N ALA A 56 2.44 -3.05 5.68
CA ALA A 56 2.04 -1.66 5.86
C ALA A 56 1.20 -1.17 4.67
N TYR A 57 1.65 -1.44 3.44
CA TYR A 57 0.93 -1.17 2.19
C TYR A 57 -0.45 -1.85 2.18
N SER A 58 -0.51 -3.15 2.50
CA SER A 58 -1.75 -3.92 2.54
C SER A 58 -2.76 -3.28 3.50
N LYS A 59 -2.30 -2.93 4.71
CA LYS A 59 -3.15 -2.29 5.71
C LYS A 59 -3.63 -0.90 5.29
N THR A 60 -2.84 -0.14 4.53
CA THR A 60 -3.27 1.16 4.00
C THR A 60 -4.24 1.01 2.84
N TRP A 61 -3.98 0.06 1.94
CA TRP A 61 -4.82 -0.25 0.80
C TRP A 61 -6.26 -0.53 1.22
N ASP A 62 -6.42 -1.39 2.22
CA ASP A 62 -7.74 -1.84 2.70
C ASP A 62 -8.55 -0.69 3.35
N LYS A 63 -7.89 0.41 3.76
CA LYS A 63 -8.54 1.59 4.35
C LYS A 63 -8.95 2.64 3.32
N ILE A 64 -8.34 2.60 2.14
CA ILE A 64 -8.49 3.65 1.13
C ILE A 64 -9.58 3.24 0.15
N ALA A 65 -10.57 4.12 -0.01
CA ALA A 65 -11.66 3.91 -0.97
C ALA A 65 -11.42 4.57 -2.33
N SER A 66 -10.51 5.56 -2.42
CA SER A 66 -10.27 6.29 -3.66
C SER A 66 -9.35 5.51 -4.61
N PRO A 67 -9.75 5.32 -5.88
CA PRO A 67 -8.97 4.58 -6.88
C PRO A 67 -7.66 5.29 -7.23
N ASN A 68 -7.65 6.61 -7.35
CA ASN A 68 -6.45 7.39 -7.67
C ASN A 68 -5.36 7.24 -6.59
N THR A 69 -5.76 7.22 -5.31
CA THR A 69 -4.78 6.99 -4.22
C THR A 69 -4.31 5.54 -4.15
N ARG A 70 -5.08 4.60 -4.71
CA ARG A 70 -4.67 3.20 -4.84
C ARG A 70 -3.62 3.05 -5.94
N THR A 71 -3.78 3.70 -7.09
CA THR A 71 -2.73 3.67 -8.14
C THR A 71 -1.40 4.23 -7.63
N GLU A 72 -1.43 5.38 -6.95
CA GLU A 72 -0.22 5.96 -6.34
C GLU A 72 0.47 5.00 -5.36
N LEU A 73 -0.30 4.29 -4.51
CA LEU A 73 0.25 3.31 -3.59
C LEU A 73 0.88 2.11 -4.29
N ASN A 74 0.30 1.68 -5.41
CA ASN A 74 0.87 0.63 -6.24
C ASN A 74 2.22 1.08 -6.82
N ASP A 75 2.29 2.29 -7.35
CA ASP A 75 3.52 2.84 -7.90
C ASP A 75 4.61 2.96 -6.84
N MET A 76 4.27 3.42 -5.64
CA MET A 76 5.21 3.46 -4.52
C MET A 76 5.76 2.08 -4.14
N LEU A 77 4.90 1.06 -4.10
CA LEU A 77 5.32 -0.31 -3.79
C LEU A 77 6.21 -0.88 -4.91
N LEU A 78 5.90 -0.57 -6.18
CA LEU A 78 6.70 -0.99 -7.33
C LEU A 78 8.08 -0.33 -7.31
N SER A 79 8.17 0.98 -7.09
CA SER A 79 9.46 1.67 -6.98
C SER A 79 10.28 1.17 -5.79
N LEU A 80 9.65 0.80 -4.67
CA LEU A 80 10.34 0.11 -3.58
C LEU A 80 10.87 -1.27 -4.01
N SER A 81 10.09 -2.03 -4.78
CA SER A 81 10.49 -3.38 -5.23
C SER A 81 11.65 -3.38 -6.24
N LYS A 82 11.78 -2.28 -7.00
CA LYS A 82 12.84 -2.01 -7.97
C LYS A 82 14.07 -1.32 -7.36
N GLU A 83 14.04 -1.06 -6.05
CA GLU A 83 15.09 -0.32 -5.33
C GLU A 83 15.29 1.13 -5.83
N GLU A 84 14.29 1.70 -6.52
CA GLU A 84 14.28 3.11 -6.95
C GLU A 84 13.96 4.06 -5.78
N MET A 85 13.37 3.51 -4.71
CA MET A 85 12.93 4.26 -3.54
C MET A 85 13.47 3.64 -2.26
N ASP A 86 13.94 4.50 -1.35
CA ASP A 86 14.36 4.06 -0.02
C ASP A 86 13.16 3.72 0.87
N TYR A 87 13.36 2.78 1.79
CA TYR A 87 12.37 2.43 2.81
C TYR A 87 11.93 3.64 3.66
N SER A 88 12.85 4.56 3.97
CA SER A 88 12.53 5.77 4.75
C SER A 88 11.57 6.70 4.01
N SER A 89 11.82 6.95 2.72
CA SER A 89 10.91 7.72 1.86
C SER A 89 9.57 7.03 1.69
N PHE A 90 9.57 5.71 1.49
CA PHE A 90 8.34 4.91 1.38
C PHE A 90 7.47 5.08 2.63
N TYR A 91 8.01 4.86 3.83
CA TYR A 91 7.22 5.00 5.06
C TYR A 91 6.77 6.44 5.33
N ARG A 92 7.56 7.45 4.93
CA ARG A 92 7.14 8.85 5.01
C ARG A 92 5.92 9.12 4.12
N ALA A 93 5.98 8.74 2.85
CA ALA A 93 4.88 8.91 1.92
C ALA A 93 3.64 8.12 2.37
N LEU A 94 3.83 6.88 2.81
CA LEU A 94 2.76 6.01 3.32
C LEU A 94 2.05 6.62 4.55
N ASP A 95 2.77 7.36 5.39
CA ASP A 95 2.21 7.98 6.58
C ASP A 95 1.11 9.00 6.23
N ASP A 96 1.27 9.77 5.15
CA ASP A 96 0.28 10.77 4.72
C ASP A 96 -1.10 10.13 4.44
N TYR A 97 -1.11 8.93 3.86
CA TYR A 97 -2.33 8.16 3.62
C TYR A 97 -2.88 7.53 4.89
N ARG A 98 -2.02 7.11 5.82
CA ARG A 98 -2.44 6.59 7.14
C ARG A 98 -3.08 7.67 8.00
N ARG A 99 -2.56 8.89 7.92
CA ARG A 99 -3.03 10.03 8.71
C ARG A 99 -4.44 10.47 8.32
N ARG A 100 -4.76 10.52 7.02
CA ARG A 100 -6.10 10.91 6.54
C ARG A 100 -7.25 10.06 7.09
N GLY A 101 -7.03 8.76 7.32
CA GLY A 101 -8.04 7.85 7.84
C GLY A 101 -8.03 7.67 9.36
N SER A 102 -7.03 8.22 10.05
CA SER A 102 -6.87 8.08 11.48
C SER A 102 -7.33 9.38 12.14
N LYS A 103 -8.43 9.34 12.91
CA LYS A 103 -8.66 10.33 13.98
C LYS A 103 -7.48 10.20 14.91
N HIS A 104 -6.43 10.98 14.69
CA HIS A 104 -5.25 10.95 15.51
C HIS A 104 -5.69 11.17 16.94
N TYR A 105 -5.58 10.12 17.76
CA TYR A 105 -5.16 10.33 19.12
C TYR A 105 -3.79 11.01 18.97
N GLU A 106 -3.80 12.34 18.89
CA GLU A 106 -2.68 13.10 19.41
C GLU A 106 -2.36 12.40 20.71
N PHE A 107 -1.14 11.86 20.83
CA PHE A 107 -0.68 11.31 22.10
C PHE A 107 -0.83 12.46 23.08
N SER A 108 -1.98 12.51 23.77
CA SER A 108 -2.23 13.51 24.77
C SER A 108 -1.13 13.22 25.76
N ARG A 109 -0.23 14.19 25.93
CA ARG A 109 0.76 14.11 27.00
C ARG A 109 0.00 14.36 28.30
N GLU A 110 -1.01 13.54 28.57
CA GLU A 110 -1.75 13.50 29.80
C GLU A 110 -0.73 13.12 30.86
N ARG A 111 -0.30 14.17 31.57
CA ARG A 111 0.65 14.05 32.63
C ARG A 111 -0.02 13.22 33.71
N ILE A 112 0.54 12.05 34.00
CA ILE A 112 0.11 11.23 35.13
C ILE A 112 0.41 12.01 36.41
N GLU A 113 -0.58 12.74 36.93
CA GLU A 113 -0.46 13.50 38.17
C GLU A 113 -0.87 12.63 39.35
N THR A 114 0.10 12.23 40.18
CA THR A 114 -0.18 11.56 41.46
C THR A 114 -0.31 12.61 42.57
N GLN A 115 -1.55 12.87 42.99
CA GLN A 115 -1.89 13.86 44.04
C GLN A 115 -1.00 13.75 45.28
N ARG A 116 -0.77 12.52 45.76
CA ARG A 116 -0.05 12.22 47.01
C ARG A 116 1.44 12.61 46.97
N LYS A 117 2.12 12.48 45.82
CA LYS A 117 3.55 12.80 45.70
C LYS A 117 3.80 14.30 45.73
N ARG A 118 2.93 15.07 45.07
CA ARG A 118 2.98 16.54 45.07
C ARG A 118 2.75 17.10 46.48
N ASP A 119 1.77 16.55 47.19
CA ASP A 119 1.44 17.00 48.55
C ASP A 119 2.52 16.61 49.58
N TRP A 120 3.14 15.43 49.44
CA TRP A 120 4.29 15.05 50.26
C TRP A 120 5.47 16.04 50.10
N ARG A 121 5.79 16.43 48.86
CA ARG A 121 6.85 17.43 48.60
C ARG A 121 6.51 18.77 49.23
N LYS A 122 5.27 19.27 49.08
CA LYS A 122 4.83 20.52 49.71
C LYS A 122 4.97 20.48 51.24
N LYS A 123 4.58 19.37 51.87
CA LYS A 123 4.69 19.17 53.32
C LYS A 123 6.16 19.15 53.78
N GLN A 124 7.04 18.47 53.04
CA GLN A 124 8.47 18.45 53.30
C GLN A 124 9.11 19.84 53.20
N THR A 125 8.84 20.59 52.12
CA THR A 125 9.34 21.97 51.97
C THR A 125 8.87 22.87 53.11
N ARG A 126 7.60 22.76 53.53
CA ARG A 126 7.06 23.53 54.67
C ARG A 126 7.74 23.17 55.98
N SER A 127 7.94 21.88 56.24
CA SER A 127 8.65 21.39 57.44
C SER A 127 10.08 21.93 57.50
N GLN A 128 10.81 21.85 56.38
CA GLN A 128 12.18 22.33 56.29
C GLN A 128 12.27 23.84 56.51
N ARG A 129 11.35 24.63 55.96
CA ARG A 129 11.27 26.08 56.22
C ARG A 129 11.04 26.36 57.70
N ASN A 130 10.06 25.71 58.31
CA ASN A 130 9.76 25.89 59.73
C ASN A 130 10.96 25.54 60.62
N GLN A 131 11.71 24.46 60.31
CA GLN A 131 12.93 24.12 61.04
C GLN A 131 13.99 25.22 60.96
N ARG A 132 14.19 25.84 59.78
CA ARG A 132 15.14 26.95 59.61
C ARG A 132 14.76 28.18 60.43
N HIS A 133 13.47 28.44 60.62
CA HIS A 133 12.98 29.60 61.38
C HIS A 133 12.80 29.33 62.88
N LYS A 134 12.73 28.07 63.31
CA LYS A 134 12.57 27.69 64.73
C LYS A 134 13.84 27.85 65.57
N GLY A 135 15.03 27.86 64.97
CA GLY A 135 16.31 28.05 65.68
C GLY A 135 16.79 29.51 65.73
N LYS A 136 15.92 30.49 65.48
CA LYS A 136 16.29 31.90 65.29
C LYS A 136 15.72 32.85 66.36
N HIS A 137 15.28 32.31 67.49
CA HIS A 137 14.86 33.07 68.67
C HIS A 137 15.70 32.68 69.88
#